data_AF-A0A2H3D046-F1
#
_entry.id   AF-A0A2H3D046-F1
#
_cell.length_a   1.000
_cell.length_b   1.000
_cell.length_c   1.000
_cell.angle_alpha   90.00
_cell.angle_beta   90.00
_cell.angle_gamma   90.00
#
_symmetry.space_group_name_H-M   'P 1'
#
loop_
_entity.id
_entity.type
_entity.pdbx_description
1 polymer ?
#
loop_
_entity_poly.entity_id
_entity_poly.type
_entity_poly.pdbx_seq_one_letter_code
_entity_poly.pdbx_strand_id
1 'polypeptide(L)'
;MEAHSTLAVAMYRLGGKSTGEGGEDAEWSLILSNSDTMRSAIKQVASGRFGVTSNYLANMDELPIKMAQGTKPGEGGELLGHKVSGSIARTRHSAAGVGLISPPPHHDIYSIEDLKQLIYDLNIVVSGVAKAKADHIRISGHDGGTGASRWTGIKYAGLPWELGLAETHQTLLLNDLRGLVTVQTDGQTRTGWDIAIACCLLGAEEWGSLQRR
;
A
#
# COMPACT_ATOMS: atom_id res chain seq x y z
N MET A 1 -14.74 -4.86 10.86
CA MET A 1 -14.83 -3.49 10.33
C MET A 1 -14.30 -2.47 11.34
N GLU A 2 -14.54 -2.70 12.63
CA GLU A 2 -14.10 -1.82 13.75
C GLU A 2 -12.60 -1.51 13.82
N ALA A 3 -11.72 -2.48 13.58
CA ALA A 3 -10.27 -2.24 13.67
C ALA A 3 -9.74 -1.26 12.60
N HIS A 4 -10.30 -1.32 11.39
CA HIS A 4 -9.87 -0.48 10.28
C HIS A 4 -10.35 0.96 10.44
N SER A 5 -11.62 1.16 10.81
CA SER A 5 -12.19 2.48 11.08
C SER A 5 -11.50 3.16 12.26
N THR A 6 -11.18 2.42 13.33
CA THR A 6 -10.46 2.96 14.49
C THR A 6 -9.06 3.44 14.11
N LEU A 7 -8.35 2.69 13.26
CA LEU A 7 -7.03 3.11 12.79
C LEU A 7 -7.12 4.36 11.90
N ALA A 8 -8.11 4.42 11.00
CA ALA A 8 -8.31 5.57 10.13
C ALA A 8 -8.60 6.85 10.94
N VAL A 9 -9.50 6.77 11.91
CA VAL A 9 -9.83 7.91 12.80
C VAL A 9 -8.62 8.31 13.66
N ALA A 10 -7.89 7.33 14.21
CA ALA A 10 -6.70 7.61 15.01
C ALA A 10 -5.62 8.32 14.18
N MET A 11 -5.35 7.85 12.96
CA MET A 11 -4.36 8.48 12.08
C MET A 11 -4.80 9.86 11.63
N TYR A 12 -6.08 10.03 11.29
CA TYR A 12 -6.63 11.35 10.94
C TYR A 12 -6.41 12.38 12.05
N ARG A 13 -6.69 12.01 13.30
CA ARG A 13 -6.48 12.89 14.47
C ARG A 13 -5.00 13.19 14.74
N LEU A 14 -4.11 12.25 14.45
CA LEU A 14 -2.67 12.41 14.62
C LEU A 14 -2.00 13.15 13.45
N GLY A 15 -2.75 13.47 12.39
CA GLY A 15 -2.18 13.97 11.12
C GLY A 15 -1.35 12.92 10.37
N GLY A 16 -1.48 11.65 10.74
CA GLY A 16 -0.87 10.51 10.08
C GLY A 16 -1.71 10.00 8.91
N LYS A 17 -1.19 9.00 8.20
CA LYS A 17 -1.82 8.42 7.01
C LYS A 17 -2.16 6.95 7.25
N SER A 18 -3.40 6.53 6.97
CA SER A 18 -3.85 5.13 7.05
C SER A 18 -4.10 4.54 5.65
N THR A 19 -4.13 3.21 5.54
CA THR A 19 -4.34 2.50 4.26
C THR A 19 -4.95 1.10 4.40
N GLY A 20 -5.46 0.54 3.29
CA GLY A 20 -5.91 -0.84 3.18
C GLY A 20 -6.11 -1.33 1.73
N GLU A 21 -6.01 -2.64 1.52
CA GLU A 21 -6.06 -3.30 0.19
C GLU A 21 -7.47 -3.74 -0.24
N GLY A 22 -8.48 -3.52 0.59
CA GLY A 22 -9.78 -4.15 0.45
C GLY A 22 -10.86 -3.35 -0.25
N GLY A 23 -10.52 -2.16 -0.75
CA GLY A 23 -11.48 -1.11 -1.06
C GLY A 23 -12.05 -0.47 0.21
N GLU A 24 -12.75 0.65 0.02
CA GLU A 24 -13.45 1.37 1.09
C GLU A 24 -14.88 1.68 0.66
N ASP A 25 -15.81 1.68 1.62
CA ASP A 25 -17.17 2.15 1.35
C ASP A 25 -17.19 3.67 1.18
N ALA A 26 -17.98 4.14 0.21
CA ALA A 26 -18.07 5.57 -0.12
C ALA A 26 -18.53 6.43 1.08
N GLU A 27 -19.38 5.87 1.95
CA GLU A 27 -19.89 6.54 3.15
C GLU A 27 -18.78 6.91 4.14
N TRP A 28 -17.61 6.26 4.10
CA TRP A 28 -16.50 6.55 5.01
C TRP A 28 -15.78 7.85 4.69
N SER A 29 -16.02 8.40 3.49
CA SER A 29 -15.49 9.71 3.09
C SER A 29 -16.27 10.87 3.69
N LEU A 30 -17.43 10.61 4.32
CA LEU A 30 -18.23 11.64 4.97
C LEU A 30 -17.67 11.99 6.34
N ILE A 31 -17.68 13.30 6.66
CA ILE A 31 -17.34 13.80 7.98
C ILE A 31 -18.46 13.41 8.94
N LEU A 32 -18.09 12.72 10.02
CA LEU A 32 -19.01 12.31 11.07
C LEU A 32 -19.42 13.51 11.93
N SER A 33 -20.49 13.36 12.70
CA SER A 33 -21.03 14.41 13.59
C SER A 33 -20.02 14.92 14.63
N ASN A 34 -18.96 14.15 14.91
CA ASN A 34 -17.89 14.48 15.83
C ASN A 34 -16.67 15.13 15.13
N SER A 35 -16.79 15.54 13.86
CA SER A 35 -15.72 16.08 13.02
C SER A 35 -14.58 15.10 12.69
N ASP A 36 -14.72 13.81 13.00
CA ASP A 36 -13.80 12.79 12.52
C ASP A 36 -14.20 12.30 11.13
N THR A 37 -13.23 11.70 10.43
CA THR A 37 -13.49 11.00 9.16
C THR A 37 -12.92 9.59 9.25
N MET A 38 -13.64 8.61 8.68
CA MET A 38 -13.17 7.21 8.56
C MET A 38 -12.43 6.94 7.25
N ARG A 39 -12.13 8.01 6.49
CA ARG A 39 -11.44 7.97 5.20
C ARG A 39 -9.97 7.64 5.42
N SER A 40 -9.46 6.62 4.72
CA SER A 40 -8.01 6.46 4.61
C SER A 40 -7.43 7.46 3.61
N ALA A 41 -6.37 8.15 4.05
CA ALA A 41 -5.61 9.08 3.22
C ALA A 41 -4.90 8.37 2.05
N ILE A 42 -4.36 7.17 2.30
CA ILE A 42 -3.63 6.37 1.31
C ILE A 42 -4.53 5.25 0.81
N LYS A 43 -4.78 5.24 -0.49
CA LYS A 43 -5.60 4.23 -1.15
C LYS A 43 -4.74 3.34 -2.04
N GLN A 44 -4.89 2.03 -1.91
CA GLN A 44 -4.01 1.07 -2.59
C GLN A 44 -4.66 0.51 -3.85
N VAL A 45 -3.84 0.39 -4.89
CA VAL A 45 -4.18 -0.33 -6.11
C VAL A 45 -3.32 -1.59 -6.18
N ALA A 46 -3.97 -2.74 -5.98
CA ALA A 46 -3.36 -4.06 -6.12
C ALA A 46 -3.86 -4.76 -7.39
N SER A 47 -3.23 -5.88 -7.75
CA SER A 47 -3.48 -6.62 -8.99
C SER A 47 -4.93 -7.04 -9.20
N GLY A 48 -5.65 -7.37 -8.11
CA GLY A 48 -7.06 -7.74 -8.16
C GLY A 48 -8.03 -6.57 -8.35
N ARG A 49 -7.56 -5.31 -8.26
CA ARG A 49 -8.37 -4.08 -8.38
C ARG A 49 -9.67 -4.08 -7.58
N PHE A 50 -9.71 -4.82 -6.48
CA PHE A 50 -10.93 -4.97 -5.67
C PHE A 50 -11.34 -3.64 -5.05
N GLY A 51 -12.55 -3.17 -5.36
CA GLY A 51 -13.10 -1.92 -4.83
C GLY A 51 -12.44 -0.65 -5.39
N VAL A 52 -11.68 -0.75 -6.48
CA VAL A 52 -11.12 0.42 -7.17
C VAL A 52 -12.20 1.05 -8.04
N THR A 53 -12.81 2.12 -7.54
CA THR A 53 -13.84 2.91 -8.24
C THR A 53 -13.37 4.34 -8.46
N SER A 54 -14.01 5.09 -9.35
CA SER A 54 -13.70 6.52 -9.56
C SER A 54 -13.84 7.34 -8.27
N ASN A 55 -14.88 7.06 -7.46
CA ASN A 55 -15.05 7.71 -6.16
C ASN A 55 -13.97 7.30 -5.14
N TYR A 56 -13.52 6.04 -5.17
CA TYR A 56 -12.40 5.60 -4.36
C TYR A 56 -11.15 6.41 -4.71
N LEU A 57 -10.79 6.48 -5.99
CA LEU A 57 -9.62 7.23 -6.46
C LEU A 57 -9.75 8.74 -6.23
N ALA A 58 -10.94 9.33 -6.39
CA ALA A 58 -11.13 10.76 -6.19
C ALA A 58 -10.95 11.21 -4.72
N ASN A 59 -11.09 10.30 -3.76
CA ASN A 59 -11.04 10.61 -2.33
C ASN A 59 -9.70 10.25 -1.68
N MET A 60 -8.61 10.07 -2.45
CA MET A 60 -7.28 9.76 -1.92
C MET A 60 -6.37 10.97 -1.90
N ASP A 61 -5.45 10.99 -0.94
CA ASP A 61 -4.34 11.93 -0.91
C ASP A 61 -3.09 11.29 -1.57
N GLU A 62 -2.96 9.96 -1.48
CA GLU A 62 -1.88 9.18 -2.09
C GLU A 62 -2.36 7.85 -2.66
N LEU A 63 -1.74 7.43 -3.77
CA LEU A 63 -2.06 6.20 -4.49
C LEU A 63 -0.84 5.28 -4.70
N PRO A 64 -0.48 4.45 -3.71
CA PRO A 64 0.48 3.37 -3.91
C PRO A 64 -0.05 2.30 -4.87
N ILE A 65 0.72 2.04 -5.92
CA ILE A 65 0.59 0.85 -6.76
C ILE A 65 1.33 -0.30 -6.06
N LYS A 66 0.58 -1.26 -5.54
CA LYS A 66 1.16 -2.39 -4.81
C LYS A 66 1.69 -3.43 -5.79
N MET A 67 2.99 -3.38 -6.07
CA MET A 67 3.66 -4.36 -6.94
C MET A 67 3.83 -5.72 -6.26
N ALA A 68 4.31 -5.71 -5.01
CA ALA A 68 4.63 -6.92 -4.27
C ALA A 68 4.47 -6.68 -2.76
N GLN A 69 4.48 -7.77 -1.99
CA GLN A 69 4.48 -7.73 -0.53
C GLN A 69 5.62 -8.60 0.00
N GLY A 70 6.34 -8.13 1.02
CA GLY A 70 7.52 -8.82 1.56
C GLY A 70 7.30 -10.28 1.94
N THR A 71 6.12 -10.64 2.47
CA THR A 71 5.80 -12.03 2.86
C THR A 71 5.49 -12.97 1.70
N LYS A 72 5.21 -12.42 0.52
CA LYS A 72 4.84 -13.16 -0.69
C LYS A 72 5.07 -12.31 -1.95
N PRO A 73 6.34 -12.05 -2.31
CA PRO A 73 6.67 -11.17 -3.42
C PRO A 73 6.22 -11.72 -4.79
N GLY A 74 6.02 -13.03 -4.90
CA GLY A 74 5.59 -13.69 -6.15
C GLY A 74 4.12 -14.13 -6.20
N GLU A 75 3.30 -13.80 -5.20
CA GLU A 75 1.89 -14.21 -5.15
C GLU A 75 0.97 -13.00 -4.88
N GLY A 76 -0.28 -13.08 -5.36
CA GLY A 76 -1.27 -12.04 -5.12
C GLY A 76 -1.86 -12.05 -3.70
N GLY A 77 -2.64 -11.02 -3.38
CA GLY A 77 -3.41 -10.95 -2.13
C GLY A 77 -4.39 -12.12 -2.00
N GLU A 78 -4.54 -12.65 -0.78
CA GLU A 78 -5.43 -13.78 -0.49
C GLU A 78 -6.41 -13.38 0.61
N LEU A 79 -7.69 -13.66 0.39
CA LEU A 79 -8.73 -13.54 1.39
C LEU A 79 -9.59 -14.80 1.38
N LEU A 80 -9.59 -15.52 2.50
CA LEU A 80 -10.36 -16.75 2.67
C LEU A 80 -11.86 -16.46 2.60
N GLY A 81 -12.63 -17.32 1.93
CA GLY A 81 -14.06 -17.11 1.67
C GLY A 81 -14.90 -16.92 2.93
N HIS A 82 -14.59 -17.63 4.03
CA HIS A 82 -15.28 -17.46 5.31
C HIS A 82 -15.05 -16.07 5.95
N LYS A 83 -14.03 -15.32 5.52
CA LYS A 83 -13.80 -13.92 5.93
C LYS A 83 -14.51 -12.92 5.02
N VAL A 84 -15.05 -13.35 3.89
CA VAL A 84 -15.78 -12.50 2.94
C VAL A 84 -17.24 -12.38 3.39
N SER A 85 -17.48 -11.44 4.30
CA SER A 85 -18.82 -11.05 4.72
C SER A 85 -19.59 -10.37 3.58
N GLY A 86 -20.92 -10.27 3.70
CA GLY A 86 -21.75 -9.58 2.70
C GLY A 86 -21.34 -8.12 2.44
N SER A 87 -20.82 -7.42 3.47
CA SER A 87 -20.26 -6.08 3.30
C SER A 87 -18.95 -6.09 2.50
N ILE A 88 -18.01 -6.98 2.81
CA ILE A 88 -16.74 -7.11 2.07
C ILE A 88 -16.99 -7.52 0.61
N ALA A 89 -17.93 -8.43 0.40
CA ALA A 89 -18.38 -8.85 -0.93
C ALA A 89 -18.89 -7.66 -1.75
N ARG A 90 -19.70 -6.78 -1.12
CA ARG A 90 -20.22 -5.56 -1.75
C ARG A 90 -19.10 -4.58 -2.10
N THR A 91 -18.24 -4.25 -1.15
CA THR A 91 -17.12 -3.31 -1.37
C THR A 91 -16.17 -3.79 -2.46
N ARG A 92 -15.98 -5.11 -2.59
CA ARG A 92 -15.09 -5.72 -3.59
C ARG A 92 -15.78 -6.16 -4.88
N HIS A 93 -17.08 -5.89 -5.04
CA HIS A 93 -17.89 -6.36 -6.17
C HIS A 93 -17.76 -7.87 -6.43
N SER A 94 -17.76 -8.67 -5.37
CA SER A 94 -17.63 -10.13 -5.41
C SER A 94 -18.80 -10.82 -4.71
N ALA A 95 -18.85 -12.16 -4.80
CA ALA A 95 -19.84 -12.98 -4.14
C ALA A 95 -19.46 -13.24 -2.66
N ALA A 96 -20.43 -13.13 -1.76
CA ALA A 96 -20.23 -13.44 -0.35
C ALA A 96 -19.88 -14.92 -0.13
N GLY A 97 -18.94 -15.20 0.78
CA GLY A 97 -18.48 -16.56 1.07
C GLY A 97 -17.49 -17.15 0.08
N VAL A 98 -17.21 -16.49 -1.05
CA VAL A 98 -16.23 -16.95 -2.04
C VAL A 98 -14.83 -16.44 -1.70
N GLY A 99 -13.83 -17.32 -1.74
CA GLY A 99 -12.44 -16.92 -1.54
C GLY A 99 -11.94 -16.00 -2.65
N LEU A 100 -11.24 -14.94 -2.29
CA LEU A 100 -10.65 -14.00 -3.24
C LEU A 100 -9.15 -14.20 -3.27
N ILE A 101 -8.67 -14.66 -4.43
CA ILE A 101 -7.25 -14.78 -4.74
C ILE A 101 -6.98 -13.79 -5.85
N SER A 102 -6.08 -12.85 -5.59
CA SER A 102 -5.68 -11.86 -6.60
C SER A 102 -4.66 -12.50 -7.55
N PRO A 103 -4.65 -12.12 -8.84
CA PRO A 103 -3.60 -12.58 -9.75
C PRO A 103 -2.22 -12.11 -9.24
N PRO A 104 -1.15 -12.88 -9.44
CA PRO A 104 0.19 -12.46 -9.01
C PRO A 104 0.71 -11.21 -9.74
N PRO A 105 0.69 -11.12 -11.09
CA PRO A 105 1.02 -9.88 -11.77
C PRO A 105 -0.20 -8.95 -11.85
N HIS A 106 0.07 -7.65 -11.95
CA HIS A 106 -0.92 -6.73 -12.51
C HIS A 106 -1.02 -7.04 -14.01
N HIS A 107 -2.23 -7.32 -14.49
CA HIS A 107 -2.46 -7.59 -15.92
C HIS A 107 -2.21 -6.37 -16.82
N ASP A 108 -2.03 -5.20 -16.22
CA ASP A 108 -1.73 -3.95 -16.92
C ASP A 108 -0.24 -3.57 -16.83
N ILE A 109 0.61 -4.40 -16.22
CA ILE A 109 2.04 -4.10 -16.02
C ILE A 109 2.86 -5.33 -16.41
N TYR A 110 3.25 -5.40 -17.68
CA TYR A 110 4.17 -6.43 -18.18
C TYR A 110 5.57 -5.88 -18.46
N SER A 111 5.71 -4.56 -18.57
CA SER A 111 6.95 -3.85 -18.84
C SER A 111 7.06 -2.54 -18.03
N ILE A 112 8.24 -1.93 -18.02
CA ILE A 112 8.45 -0.64 -17.34
C ILE A 112 7.69 0.49 -18.04
N GLU A 113 7.47 0.36 -19.35
CA GLU A 113 6.65 1.24 -20.16
C GLU A 113 5.19 1.17 -19.75
N ASP A 114 4.68 -0.02 -19.46
CA ASP A 114 3.30 -0.21 -18.98
C ASP A 114 3.10 0.36 -17.58
N LEU A 115 4.10 0.23 -16.69
CA LEU A 115 4.08 0.89 -15.38
C LEU A 115 4.00 2.41 -15.54
N LYS A 116 4.80 2.96 -16.46
CA LYS A 116 4.76 4.39 -16.78
C LYS A 116 3.40 4.80 -17.34
N GLN A 117 2.78 3.98 -18.17
CA GLN A 117 1.44 4.22 -18.70
C GLN A 117 0.39 4.21 -17.59
N LEU A 118 0.45 3.25 -16.66
CA LEU A 118 -0.48 3.21 -15.53
C LEU A 118 -0.33 4.45 -14.63
N ILE A 119 0.91 4.88 -14.33
CA ILE A 119 1.16 6.11 -13.58
C ILE A 119 0.60 7.32 -14.36
N TYR A 120 0.71 7.32 -15.69
CA TYR A 120 0.14 8.37 -16.53
C TYR A 120 -1.39 8.40 -16.48
N ASP A 121 -2.05 7.24 -16.61
CA ASP A 121 -3.51 7.12 -16.59
C ASP A 121 -4.10 7.49 -15.22
N LEU A 122 -3.44 7.07 -14.14
CA LEU A 122 -3.82 7.45 -12.78
C LEU A 122 -3.62 8.94 -12.52
N ASN A 123 -2.56 9.52 -13.09
CA ASN A 123 -2.39 10.97 -13.10
C ASN A 123 -3.45 11.69 -13.94
N ILE A 124 -4.01 11.10 -14.99
CA ILE A 124 -5.10 11.71 -15.76
C ILE A 124 -6.42 11.71 -14.98
N VAL A 125 -6.72 10.64 -14.23
CA VAL A 125 -7.93 10.57 -13.39
C VAL A 125 -7.89 11.57 -12.23
N VAL A 126 -6.68 11.97 -11.79
CA VAL A 126 -6.48 12.85 -10.62
C VAL A 126 -5.97 14.24 -11.00
N SER A 127 -5.44 14.48 -12.20
CA SER A 127 -4.79 15.75 -12.51
C SER A 127 -5.01 16.20 -13.97
N GLY A 128 -5.51 17.42 -14.10
CA GLY A 128 -4.72 18.33 -14.92
C GLY A 128 -3.33 18.47 -14.28
N VAL A 129 -2.30 18.07 -15.03
CA VAL A 129 -0.86 18.35 -14.85
C VAL A 129 -0.04 17.34 -14.03
N ALA A 130 0.64 16.41 -14.73
CA ALA A 130 2.10 16.40 -15.00
C ALA A 130 2.70 14.97 -15.10
N LYS A 131 2.52 14.34 -16.26
CA LYS A 131 3.43 13.37 -16.90
C LYS A 131 4.31 12.50 -15.97
N ALA A 132 3.71 11.44 -15.43
CA ALA A 132 4.34 10.18 -15.03
C ALA A 132 5.57 10.25 -14.09
N LYS A 133 5.49 11.07 -13.04
CA LYS A 133 6.42 11.17 -11.90
C LYS A 133 5.91 10.32 -10.74
N ALA A 134 6.59 9.22 -10.39
CA ALA A 134 6.32 8.58 -9.11
C ALA A 134 6.99 9.39 -8.01
N ASP A 135 6.20 10.09 -7.20
CA ASP A 135 6.73 10.98 -6.16
C ASP A 135 7.27 10.22 -4.94
N HIS A 136 6.86 8.95 -4.79
CA HIS A 136 7.09 8.18 -3.58
C HIS A 136 7.36 6.70 -3.86
N ILE A 137 8.47 6.16 -3.34
CA ILE A 137 8.85 4.74 -3.42
C ILE A 137 8.80 4.13 -2.02
N ARG A 138 8.01 3.06 -1.85
CA ARG A 138 7.96 2.28 -0.61
C ARG A 138 8.72 0.97 -0.77
N ILE A 139 9.72 0.74 0.08
CA ILE A 139 10.45 -0.52 0.21
C ILE A 139 9.88 -1.30 1.38
N SER A 140 9.51 -2.57 1.16
CA SER A 140 8.97 -3.44 2.19
C SER A 140 9.87 -4.64 2.41
N GLY A 141 10.32 -4.85 3.65
CA GLY A 141 11.13 -6.01 4.02
C GLY A 141 10.34 -7.32 4.09
N HIS A 142 11.04 -8.45 4.10
CA HIS A 142 10.45 -9.79 4.26
C HIS A 142 9.62 -9.93 5.54
N ASP A 143 9.94 -9.12 6.56
CA ASP A 143 9.28 -9.13 7.87
C ASP A 143 7.88 -8.51 7.87
N GLY A 144 7.35 -8.08 6.73
CA GLY A 144 5.99 -7.55 6.64
C GLY A 144 4.92 -8.47 7.26
N GLY A 145 3.82 -7.88 7.77
CA GLY A 145 2.67 -8.67 8.24
C GLY A 145 1.82 -9.19 7.07
N THR A 146 1.17 -10.35 7.23
CA THR A 146 0.14 -10.83 6.29
C THR A 146 -1.02 -11.53 7.00
N GLY A 147 -2.23 -11.26 6.54
CA GLY A 147 -3.46 -11.90 7.05
C GLY A 147 -3.69 -13.32 6.50
N ALA A 148 -3.10 -13.63 5.34
CA ALA A 148 -3.14 -14.95 4.69
C ALA A 148 -1.98 -15.07 3.68
N SER A 149 -1.10 -16.05 3.91
CA SER A 149 0.01 -16.40 3.00
C SER A 149 0.49 -17.82 3.29
N ARG A 150 1.13 -18.45 2.30
CA ARG A 150 1.80 -19.75 2.45
C ARG A 150 3.00 -19.64 3.38
N TRP A 151 3.23 -20.69 4.17
CA TRP A 151 4.34 -20.75 5.13
C TRP A 151 5.72 -20.60 4.45
N THR A 152 5.85 -21.19 3.26
CA THR A 152 7.07 -21.11 2.46
C THR A 152 7.38 -19.68 2.03
N GLY A 153 6.37 -18.92 1.60
CA GLY A 153 6.55 -17.50 1.23
C GLY A 153 7.02 -16.66 2.42
N ILE A 154 6.41 -16.85 3.60
CA ILE A 154 6.77 -16.09 4.81
C ILE A 154 8.22 -16.37 5.26
N LYS A 155 8.70 -17.60 5.07
CA LYS A 155 10.02 -18.02 5.59
C LYS A 155 11.16 -17.89 4.59
N TYR A 156 10.88 -17.99 3.29
CA TYR A 156 11.91 -18.14 2.26
C TYR A 156 11.83 -17.07 1.16
N ALA A 157 10.86 -16.16 1.20
CA ALA A 157 10.72 -15.12 0.19
C ALA A 157 10.95 -13.72 0.78
N GLY A 158 11.65 -12.89 0.00
CA GLY A 158 12.00 -11.51 0.37
C GLY A 158 13.40 -11.36 0.96
N LEU A 159 13.84 -10.11 1.08
CA LEU A 159 15.10 -9.71 1.69
C LEU A 159 14.85 -8.72 2.84
N PRO A 160 15.81 -8.55 3.77
CA PRO A 160 15.74 -7.53 4.80
C PRO A 160 15.56 -6.13 4.18
N TRP A 161 14.77 -5.29 4.83
CA TRP A 161 14.49 -3.95 4.31
C TRP A 161 15.74 -3.08 4.29
N GLU A 162 16.71 -3.33 5.17
CA GLU A 162 17.97 -2.59 5.27
C GLU A 162 18.78 -2.69 3.97
N LEU A 163 18.84 -3.89 3.39
CA LEU A 163 19.55 -4.12 2.13
C LEU A 163 18.84 -3.45 0.96
N GLY A 164 17.53 -3.66 0.84
CA GLY A 164 16.75 -3.08 -0.24
C GLY A 164 16.72 -1.54 -0.19
N LEU A 165 16.68 -0.97 1.02
CA LEU A 165 16.71 0.47 1.23
C LEU A 165 18.09 1.05 0.88
N ALA A 166 19.17 0.42 1.34
CA ALA A 166 20.54 0.86 1.02
C ALA A 166 20.82 0.82 -0.48
N GLU A 167 20.43 -0.28 -1.15
CA GLU A 167 20.60 -0.43 -2.60
C GLU A 167 19.79 0.61 -3.36
N THR A 168 18.50 0.79 -3.01
CA THR A 168 17.65 1.81 -3.63
C THR A 168 18.24 3.21 -3.46
N HIS A 169 18.70 3.55 -2.26
CA HIS A 169 19.32 4.84 -1.98
C HIS A 169 20.58 5.06 -2.82
N GLN A 170 21.47 4.06 -2.89
CA GLN A 170 22.70 4.13 -3.68
C GLN A 170 22.40 4.24 -5.17
N THR A 171 21.47 3.45 -5.71
CA THR A 171 21.09 3.51 -7.12
C THR A 171 20.46 4.86 -7.47
N LEU A 172 19.61 5.41 -6.61
CA LEU A 172 19.00 6.73 -6.84
C LEU A 172 20.05 7.85 -6.83
N LEU A 173 21.07 7.77 -5.97
CA LEU A 173 22.19 8.71 -5.96
C LEU A 173 23.05 8.59 -7.22
N LEU A 174 23.39 7.36 -7.64
CA LEU A 174 24.20 7.11 -8.84
C LEU A 174 23.54 7.65 -10.12
N ASN A 175 22.22 7.72 -10.14
CA ASN A 175 21.44 8.25 -11.27
C ASN A 175 20.99 9.71 -11.08
N ASP A 176 21.40 10.38 -9.99
CA ASP A 176 20.98 11.75 -9.65
C ASP A 176 19.45 11.94 -9.54
N LEU A 177 18.74 10.86 -9.17
CA LEU A 177 17.28 10.83 -9.04
C LEU A 177 16.82 10.97 -7.59
N ARG A 178 17.73 10.97 -6.61
CA ARG A 178 17.39 10.97 -5.19
C ARG A 178 16.60 12.20 -4.75
N GLY A 179 16.81 13.35 -5.39
CA GLY A 179 16.07 14.59 -5.09
C GLY A 179 14.65 14.66 -5.66
N LEU A 180 14.25 13.69 -6.50
CA LEU A 180 12.94 13.67 -7.15
C LEU A 180 11.93 12.76 -6.47
N VAL A 181 12.37 11.88 -5.57
CA VAL A 181 11.55 10.80 -5.02
C VAL A 181 11.77 10.68 -3.52
N THR A 182 10.67 10.65 -2.77
CA THR A 182 10.66 10.34 -1.34
C THR A 182 10.69 8.82 -1.15
N VAL A 183 11.58 8.33 -0.29
CA VAL A 183 11.74 6.89 -0.02
C VAL A 183 11.17 6.55 1.34
N GLN A 184 10.25 5.59 1.39
CA GLN A 184 9.67 5.05 2.63
C GLN A 184 10.10 3.61 2.85
N THR A 185 10.27 3.23 4.11
CA THR A 185 10.48 1.83 4.50
C THR A 185 9.37 1.31 5.39
N ASP A 186 9.04 0.03 5.24
CA ASP A 186 8.19 -0.74 6.15
C ASP A 186 8.79 -2.15 6.34
N GLY A 187 8.69 -2.69 7.55
CA GLY A 187 9.36 -3.94 7.92
C GLY A 187 9.51 -4.14 9.42
N GLN A 188 8.42 -4.05 10.18
CA GLN A 188 8.43 -4.20 11.64
C GLN A 188 9.37 -3.21 12.36
N THR A 189 9.44 -1.96 11.92
CA THR A 189 10.11 -0.90 12.69
C THR A 189 9.36 -0.67 14.01
N ARG A 190 9.92 -1.15 15.12
CA ARG A 190 9.26 -1.15 16.44
C ARG A 190 9.84 -0.12 17.38
N THR A 191 11.12 0.15 17.24
CA THR A 191 11.87 0.99 18.16
C THR A 191 12.27 2.29 17.49
N GLY A 192 12.47 3.35 18.28
CA GLY A 192 13.05 4.59 17.78
C GLY A 192 14.46 4.40 17.19
N TRP A 193 15.15 3.33 17.61
CA TRP A 193 16.43 2.93 17.03
C TRP A 193 16.28 2.45 15.58
N ASP A 194 15.27 1.62 15.29
CA ASP A 194 14.99 1.15 13.92
C ASP A 194 14.67 2.32 13.00
N ILE A 195 13.88 3.29 13.50
CA ILE A 195 13.55 4.53 12.77
C ILE A 195 14.82 5.36 12.53
N ALA A 196 15.68 5.49 13.54
CA ALA A 196 16.94 6.23 13.41
C ALA A 196 17.89 5.57 12.40
N ILE A 197 17.99 4.23 12.37
CA ILE A 197 18.76 3.52 11.35
C ILE A 197 18.17 3.76 9.95
N ALA A 198 16.86 3.56 9.81
CA ALA A 198 16.16 3.73 8.55
C ALA A 198 16.35 5.15 7.99
N CYS A 199 16.11 6.17 8.80
CA CYS A 199 16.12 7.56 8.35
C CYS A 199 17.53 8.14 8.28
N CYS A 200 18.33 7.98 9.34
CA CYS A 200 19.62 8.66 9.45
C CYS A 200 20.77 7.92 8.77
N LEU A 201 20.73 6.59 8.66
CA LEU A 201 21.84 5.80 8.11
C LEU A 201 21.56 5.28 6.70
N LEU A 202 20.31 4.90 6.42
CA LEU A 202 19.93 4.25 5.17
C LEU A 202 19.14 5.16 4.22
N GLY A 203 18.77 6.36 4.68
CA GLY A 203 18.24 7.43 3.84
C GLY A 203 16.76 7.31 3.49
N ALA A 204 15.95 6.68 4.34
CA ALA A 204 14.49 6.78 4.30
C ALA A 204 14.02 8.16 4.82
N GLU A 205 12.94 8.66 4.26
CA GLU A 205 12.28 9.92 4.66
C GLU A 205 10.97 9.67 5.43
N GLU A 206 10.28 8.58 5.11
CA GLU A 206 9.07 8.14 5.82
C GLU A 206 9.23 6.69 6.32
N TRP A 207 8.45 6.33 7.35
CA TRP A 207 8.37 4.96 7.86
C TRP A 207 6.92 4.52 8.06
N GLY A 208 6.65 3.25 7.80
CA GLY A 208 5.37 2.61 8.11
C GLY A 208 5.50 1.75 9.36
N SER A 209 4.49 1.79 10.24
CA SER A 209 4.38 0.87 11.37
C SER A 209 3.06 0.08 11.27
N LEU A 210 3.12 -1.13 10.71
CA LEU A 210 2.01 -2.06 10.78
C LEU A 210 2.48 -3.45 11.23
N GLN A 211 1.86 -3.99 12.27
CA GLN A 211 2.30 -5.22 12.92
C GLN A 211 1.22 -6.31 12.92
N ARG A 212 1.67 -7.58 12.90
CA ARG A 212 0.91 -8.73 13.43
C ARG A 212 0.94 -8.69 14.96
N ARG A 213 -0.22 -8.77 15.61
CA ARG A 213 -0.31 -9.47 16.89
C ARG A 213 -0.34 -10.97 16.62
#